data_AF-A0A960W0U1-F1
#
_entry.id   AF-A0A960W0U1-F1
#
_cell.length_a   1.000
_cell.length_b   1.000
_cell.length_c   1.000
_cell.angle_alpha   90.00
_cell.angle_beta   90.00
_cell.angle_gamma   90.00
#
_symmetry.space_group_name_H-M   'P 1'
#
loop_
_entity.id
_entity.type
_entity.pdbx_description
1 polymer ?
#
loop_
_entity_poly.entity_id
_entity_poly.type
_entity_poly.pdbx_seq_one_letter_code
_entity_poly.pdbx_strand_id
1 'polypeptide(L)'
;MYIDLGAEPAIGAEKDGQKIAVEVKSFIGESDIHNLSNSIGQYNLYKNILEEIQPDRKLYMAIPNYAYIGVFSEPTGQLIIKKEQLKIIIFNEKEGRINQWIQ
;
A
#
# COMPACT_ATOMS: atom_id res chain seq x y z
N MET A 1 0.70 -11.33 -11.86
CA MET A 1 0.80 -10.53 -13.11
C MET A 1 1.22 -9.14 -12.68
N TYR A 2 2.21 -8.50 -13.30
CA TYR A 2 2.59 -7.12 -12.93
C TYR A 2 1.64 -6.11 -13.58
N ILE A 3 1.44 -4.96 -12.93
CA ILE A 3 0.65 -3.84 -13.43
C ILE A 3 1.63 -2.70 -13.70
N ASP A 4 1.68 -2.26 -14.95
CA ASP A 4 2.48 -1.11 -15.35
C ASP A 4 1.70 0.17 -15.07
N LEU A 5 2.20 0.97 -14.12
CA LEU A 5 1.65 2.27 -13.73
C LEU A 5 2.62 3.41 -14.10
N GLY A 6 3.58 3.16 -15.00
CA GLY A 6 4.51 4.18 -15.51
C GLY A 6 5.70 4.49 -14.59
N ALA A 7 5.90 3.72 -13.51
CA ALA A 7 7.04 3.83 -12.62
C ALA A 7 7.49 2.45 -12.11
N GLU A 8 7.21 2.11 -10.84
CA GLU A 8 7.52 0.78 -10.30
C GLU A 8 6.37 -0.21 -10.54
N PRO A 9 6.67 -1.48 -10.87
CA PRO A 9 5.65 -2.46 -11.20
C PRO A 9 4.90 -2.90 -9.94
N ALA A 10 3.61 -2.57 -9.85
CA ALA A 10 2.74 -3.08 -8.80
C ALA A 10 2.37 -4.55 -9.07
N ILE A 11 2.15 -5.32 -8.00
CA ILE A 11 1.74 -6.73 -8.11
C ILE A 11 0.23 -6.77 -8.34
N GLY A 12 -0.20 -7.33 -9.47
CA GLY A 12 -1.59 -7.65 -9.75
C GLY A 12 -1.98 -9.05 -9.29
N ALA A 13 -3.07 -9.13 -8.53
CA ALA A 13 -3.71 -10.36 -8.11
C ALA A 13 -5.23 -10.34 -8.35
N GLU A 14 -5.82 -11.52 -8.47
CA GLU A 14 -7.25 -11.71 -8.63
C GLU A 14 -7.70 -12.98 -7.91
N LYS A 15 -8.82 -12.91 -7.19
CA LYS A 15 -9.48 -14.06 -6.57
C LYS A 15 -10.97 -13.81 -6.48
N ASP A 16 -11.78 -14.80 -6.85
CA ASP A 16 -13.26 -14.75 -6.76
C ASP A 16 -13.86 -13.48 -7.39
N GLY A 17 -13.29 -13.04 -8.53
CA GLY A 17 -13.69 -11.82 -9.25
C GLY A 17 -13.23 -10.51 -8.62
N GLN A 18 -12.51 -10.55 -7.50
CA GLN A 18 -11.91 -9.37 -6.88
C GLN A 18 -10.49 -9.16 -7.39
N LYS A 19 -10.24 -7.98 -7.99
CA LYS A 19 -8.94 -7.59 -8.52
C LYS A 19 -8.26 -6.59 -7.59
N ILE A 20 -6.97 -6.82 -7.31
CA ILE A 20 -6.15 -5.88 -6.56
C ILE A 20 -4.85 -5.55 -7.27
N ALA A 21 -4.35 -4.35 -7.02
CA ALA A 21 -2.97 -3.95 -7.24
C ALA A 21 -2.30 -3.82 -5.87
N VAL A 22 -1.08 -4.33 -5.70
CA VAL A 22 -0.35 -4.29 -4.44
C VAL A 22 1.01 -3.65 -4.67
N GLU A 23 1.21 -2.52 -4.01
CA GLU A 23 2.49 -1.83 -3.96
C GLU A 23 3.23 -2.22 -2.67
N VAL A 24 4.42 -2.81 -2.78
CA VAL A 24 5.15 -3.32 -1.61
C VAL A 24 6.15 -2.26 -1.14
N LYS A 25 6.02 -1.83 0.11
CA LYS A 25 6.91 -0.85 0.74
C LYS A 25 7.66 -1.47 1.90
N SER A 26 8.99 -1.34 1.87
CA SER A 26 9.84 -1.86 2.93
C SER A 26 9.89 -0.92 4.14
N PHE A 27 9.75 0.41 4.00
CA PHE A 27 9.99 1.35 5.11
C PHE A 27 11.36 1.14 5.80
N ILE A 28 12.37 0.71 5.04
CA ILE A 28 13.77 0.66 5.48
C ILE A 28 14.42 1.99 5.11
N GLY A 29 15.20 2.58 5.99
CA GLY A 29 15.94 3.83 5.72
C GLY A 29 15.95 4.76 6.92
N GLU A 30 16.44 5.97 6.71
CA GLU A 30 16.74 6.90 7.81
C GLU A 30 15.51 7.60 8.39
N SER A 31 14.39 7.68 7.65
CA SER A 31 13.20 8.42 8.09
C SER A 31 11.89 7.80 7.63
N ASP A 32 11.12 7.30 8.61
CA ASP A 32 9.77 6.78 8.37
C ASP A 32 8.79 7.85 7.86
N ILE A 33 8.96 9.10 8.28
CA ILE A 33 8.13 10.21 7.82
C ILE A 33 8.40 10.53 6.35
N HIS A 34 9.68 10.51 5.94
CA HIS A 34 10.03 10.67 4.52
C HIS A 34 9.46 9.52 3.68
N ASN A 35 9.63 8.28 4.14
CA ASN A 35 9.07 7.09 3.51
C ASN A 35 7.55 7.16 3.39
N LEU A 36 6.87 7.61 4.44
CA LEU A 36 5.43 7.81 4.45
C LEU A 36 5.01 8.87 3.42
N SER A 37 5.67 10.03 3.39
CA SER A 37 5.38 11.10 2.44
C SER A 37 5.49 10.63 0.98
N ASN A 38 6.59 9.93 0.65
CA ASN A 38 6.77 9.38 -0.69
C ASN A 38 5.71 8.32 -1.03
N SER A 39 5.40 7.44 -0.07
CA SER A 39 4.44 6.36 -0.26
C SER A 39 3.01 6.88 -0.48
N ILE A 40 2.61 7.97 0.20
CA ILE A 40 1.32 8.63 -0.03
C ILE A 40 1.26 9.21 -1.44
N GLY A 41 2.30 9.93 -1.87
CA GLY A 41 2.36 10.54 -3.20
C GLY A 41 2.20 9.50 -4.31
N GLN A 42 2.94 8.39 -4.21
CA GLN A 42 2.84 7.28 -5.17
C GLN A 42 1.49 6.57 -5.10
N TYR A 43 0.98 6.29 -3.89
CA TYR A 43 -0.33 5.66 -3.73
C TYR A 43 -1.44 6.45 -4.40
N ASN A 44 -1.47 7.78 -4.19
CA ASN A 44 -2.49 8.64 -4.79
C ASN A 44 -2.35 8.72 -6.31
N LEU A 45 -1.13 8.83 -6.84
CA LEU A 45 -0.89 8.81 -8.28
C LEU A 45 -1.41 7.51 -8.92
N TYR A 46 -1.05 6.37 -8.35
CA TYR A 46 -1.42 5.06 -8.86
C TYR A 46 -2.90 4.76 -8.71
N LYS A 47 -3.51 5.20 -7.60
CA LYS A 47 -4.95 5.11 -7.39
C LYS A 47 -5.70 5.87 -8.50
N ASN A 48 -5.30 7.11 -8.79
CA ASN A 48 -5.94 7.92 -9.82
C ASN A 48 -5.79 7.28 -11.22
N ILE A 49 -4.62 6.73 -11.55
CA ILE A 49 -4.43 6.02 -12.82
C ILE A 49 -5.34 4.79 -12.90
N LEU A 50 -5.38 3.96 -11.84
CA LEU A 50 -6.20 2.75 -11.81
C LEU A 50 -7.70 3.05 -11.90
N GLU A 51 -8.17 4.13 -11.29
CA GLU A 51 -9.57 4.56 -11.39
C GLU A 51 -9.99 4.84 -12.85
N GLU A 52 -9.06 5.29 -13.70
CA GLU A 52 -9.31 5.53 -15.13
C GLU A 52 -9.18 4.26 -15.99
N ILE A 53 -8.14 3.44 -15.76
CA ILE A 53 -7.81 2.33 -16.67
C ILE A 53 -8.40 0.98 -16.24
N GLN A 54 -8.59 0.77 -14.94
CA GLN A 54 -9.06 -0.50 -14.34
C GLN A 54 -9.86 -0.21 -13.06
N PRO A 55 -11.04 0.44 -13.15
CA PRO A 55 -11.80 0.92 -11.99
C PRO A 55 -12.27 -0.20 -11.04
N ASP A 56 -12.32 -1.45 -11.52
CA ASP A 56 -12.63 -2.63 -10.71
C ASP A 56 -11.44 -3.14 -9.88
N ARG A 57 -10.24 -2.61 -10.11
CA ARG A 57 -9.01 -3.01 -9.42
C ARG A 57 -8.68 -2.05 -8.28
N LYS A 58 -8.72 -2.57 -7.05
CA LYS A 58 -8.39 -1.80 -5.84
C LYS A 58 -6.88 -1.79 -5.58
N LEU A 59 -6.30 -0.62 -5.39
CA LEU A 59 -4.91 -0.47 -4.93
C LEU A 59 -4.79 -0.72 -3.43
N TYR A 60 -3.76 -1.45 -3.03
CA TYR A 60 -3.33 -1.67 -1.64
C TYR A 60 -1.84 -1.36 -1.50
N MET A 61 -1.47 -0.78 -0.37
CA MET A 61 -0.08 -0.66 0.07
C MET A 61 0.25 -1.79 1.02
N ALA A 62 1.18 -2.67 0.66
CA ALA A 62 1.70 -3.71 1.53
C ALA A 62 2.88 -3.16 2.34
N ILE A 63 2.78 -3.22 3.67
CA ILE A 63 3.82 -2.77 4.60
C ILE A 63 4.17 -3.88 5.61
N PRO A 64 5.43 -3.96 6.07
CA PRO A 64 5.81 -4.91 7.09
C PRO A 64 5.20 -4.52 8.43
N ASN A 65 5.06 -5.50 9.32
CA ASN A 65 4.46 -5.31 10.65
C ASN A 65 5.17 -4.22 11.48
N TYR A 66 6.49 -4.04 11.34
CA TYR A 66 7.20 -2.99 12.07
C TYR A 66 6.81 -1.59 11.60
N ALA A 67 6.57 -1.38 10.31
CA ALA A 67 6.14 -0.09 9.78
C ALA A 67 4.75 0.26 10.32
N TYR A 68 3.87 -0.76 10.38
CA TYR A 68 2.54 -0.59 10.95
C TYR A 68 2.59 -0.18 12.43
N ILE A 69 3.42 -0.87 13.24
CA ILE A 69 3.61 -0.56 14.67
C ILE A 69 4.34 0.78 14.86
N GLY A 70 5.21 1.17 13.93
CA GLY A 70 5.89 2.47 13.94
C GLY A 70 4.98 3.59 13.44
N VAL A 71 5.41 4.25 12.36
CA VAL A 71 4.81 5.50 11.86
C VAL A 71 3.30 5.45 11.62
N PHE A 72 2.74 4.28 11.28
CA PHE A 72 1.31 4.15 11.02
C PHE A 72 0.47 4.03 12.29
N SER A 73 1.02 3.61 13.44
CA SER A 73 0.29 3.55 14.71
C SER A 73 0.24 4.90 15.42
N GLU A 74 1.14 5.82 15.06
CA GLU A 74 1.18 7.17 15.60
C GLU A 74 -0.04 8.00 15.15
N PRO A 75 -0.45 9.05 15.90
CA PRO A 75 -1.57 9.90 15.53
C PRO A 75 -1.47 10.49 14.12
N THR A 76 -0.27 10.85 13.67
CA THR A 76 -0.02 11.35 12.32
C THR A 76 -0.30 10.29 11.27
N GLY A 77 0.19 9.06 11.45
CA GLY A 77 -0.06 7.95 10.53
C GLY A 77 -1.53 7.58 10.46
N GLN A 78 -2.20 7.48 11.61
CA GLN A 78 -3.64 7.19 11.69
C GLN A 78 -4.49 8.26 11.01
N LEU A 79 -4.11 9.54 11.17
CA LEU A 79 -4.77 10.65 10.48
C LEU A 79 -4.65 10.51 8.96
N ILE A 80 -3.46 10.18 8.46
CA ILE A 80 -3.23 9.99 7.01
C ILE A 80 -4.01 8.79 6.49
N ILE A 81 -3.97 7.64 7.17
CA ILE A 81 -4.74 6.43 6.77
C ILE A 81 -6.20 6.81 6.54
N LYS A 82 -6.78 7.57 7.48
CA LYS A 82 -8.18 7.99 7.42
C LYS A 82 -8.42 9.02 6.31
N LYS A 83 -7.59 10.05 6.19
CA LYS A 83 -7.81 11.14 5.21
C LYS A 83 -7.64 10.69 3.77
N GLU A 84 -6.59 9.93 3.50
CA GLU A 84 -6.26 9.45 2.15
C GLU A 84 -7.02 8.14 1.80
N GLN A 85 -7.77 7.57 2.76
CA GLN A 85 -8.49 6.31 2.62
C GLN A 85 -7.55 5.19 2.15
N LEU A 86 -6.42 5.06 2.85
CA LEU A 86 -5.39 4.11 2.51
C LEU A 86 -5.88 2.69 2.77
N LYS A 87 -5.77 1.85 1.76
CA LYS A 87 -5.96 0.40 1.89
C LYS A 87 -4.61 -0.24 2.12
N ILE A 88 -4.46 -0.91 3.28
CA ILE A 88 -3.16 -1.40 3.75
C ILE A 88 -3.20 -2.91 3.94
N ILE A 89 -2.16 -3.59 3.48
CA ILE A 89 -1.88 -4.99 3.79
C ILE A 89 -0.70 -5.00 4.76
N ILE A 90 -0.89 -5.59 5.93
CA ILE A 90 0.19 -5.78 6.90
C ILE A 90 0.70 -7.20 6.73
N PHE A 91 1.99 -7.37 6.44
CA PHE A 91 2.59 -8.69 6.25
C PHE A 91 3.72 -8.97 7.26
N ASN A 92 3.94 -10.26 7.50
CA ASN A 92 5.07 -10.76 8.27
C ASN A 92 6.14 -11.26 7.29
N GLU A 93 7.28 -10.57 7.25
CA GLU A 93 8.42 -10.92 6.41
C GLU A 93 9.02 -12.29 6.75
N LYS A 94 9.05 -12.66 8.04
CA LYS A 94 9.66 -13.91 8.51
C LYS A 94 8.82 -15.12 8.15
N GLU A 95 7.50 -14.97 8.17
CA GLU A 95 6.55 -16.06 7.92
C GLU A 95 6.01 -16.07 6.48
N GLY A 96 6.32 -15.04 5.69
CA GLY A 96 5.85 -14.93 4.31
C GLY A 96 4.33 -14.87 4.18
N ARG A 97 3.62 -14.33 5.18
CA ARG A 97 2.15 -14.30 5.23
C ARG A 97 1.59 -12.92 5.50
N ILE A 98 0.33 -12.74 5.09
CA ILE A 98 -0.46 -11.56 5.42
C ILE A 98 -1.04 -11.72 6.83
N ASN A 99 -0.84 -10.71 7.68
CA ASN A 99 -1.39 -10.66 9.02
C ASN A 99 -2.78 -10.01 9.03
N GLN A 100 -2.94 -8.90 8.31
CA GLN A 100 -4.17 -8.09 8.36
C GLN A 100 -4.37 -7.25 7.11
N TRP A 101 -5.63 -6.92 6.83
CA TRP A 101 -6.06 -5.97 5.81
C TRP A 101 -6.79 -4.80 6.49
N ILE A 102 -6.47 -3.57 6.09
CA ILE A 102 -7.17 -2.33 6.48
C ILE A 102 -7.82 -1.77 5.21
N GLN A 103 -9.08 -1.35 5.33
CA GLN A 103 -9.94 -0.95 4.20
C GLN A 103 -10.66 0.36 4.49
#